data_AF-A0A0N1QWU0-F1
#
_entry.id   AF-A0A0N1QWU0-F1
#
_cell.length_a   1.000
_cell.length_b   1.000
_cell.length_c   1.000
_cell.angle_alpha   90.00
_cell.angle_beta   90.00
_cell.angle_gamma   90.00
#
_symmetry.space_group_name_H-M   'P 1'
#
loop_
_entity.id
_entity.type
_entity.pdbx_description
1 polymer ?
#
loop_
_entity_poly.entity_id
_entity_poly.type
_entity_poly.pdbx_seq_one_letter_code
_entity_poly.pdbx_strand_id
1 'polypeptide(L)'
;MKNWKTLLLGIAMIANTSFAAPQVVDKVAAVVNNGVVLESDVDGLMQSVKLNAGQAGQQLPDDATLRHQILERLIMDQIILQMGQKMGVKITDEQLDQAIANIAKQNNMTMDQMRSRLAYDGLNYSTYRNQIRKEMIISEVRNNEVRRRITVLPQEVDALAKQIGTQNDASTELNLSHILIALPENPTSEQVNDAQRQAESIVEEARNGADFGKLAITYSADQQALKGGQMGWGRIQELPGIFAQALSTAKKGDIVGPIRSGVGFHILKVNDLRGQSQSISVTEVHARHILLKPSPIMNDQQARLKLEEIAADIKSGKTTFAAAAKEYSQDPGSANQGGDLGWATPDIFDPAFRDALTKLHKGQISAPVHSSFGWHLIELLDTRKVDKTDAAQKDRAYRMLMNRKFSEEAATWMQEQRASAYVKILSN
;
A
#
# COMPACT_ATOMS: atom_id res chain seq x y z
N MET A 1 95.05 20.31 -35.98
CA MET A 1 94.45 19.85 -34.71
C MET A 1 93.01 20.37 -34.65
N LYS A 2 92.04 19.50 -34.92
CA LYS A 2 90.88 19.11 -34.06
C LYS A 2 89.94 20.27 -33.66
N ASN A 3 88.73 20.42 -34.21
CA ASN A 3 87.43 19.73 -33.92
C ASN A 3 86.46 20.76 -33.27
N TRP A 4 85.37 21.20 -33.93
CA TRP A 4 84.00 20.63 -33.96
C TRP A 4 83.05 21.19 -32.88
N LYS A 5 82.00 21.90 -33.36
CA LYS A 5 80.62 22.08 -32.86
C LYS A 5 80.37 22.22 -31.35
N THR A 6 79.63 23.26 -30.96
CA THR A 6 78.29 23.06 -30.36
C THR A 6 77.47 24.34 -30.24
N LEU A 7 76.23 24.21 -30.73
CA LEU A 7 75.08 25.09 -30.65
C LEU A 7 74.50 24.99 -29.22
N LEU A 8 74.27 26.09 -28.51
CA LEU A 8 73.50 26.11 -27.26
C LEU A 8 72.24 26.97 -27.45
N LEU A 9 71.18 26.26 -27.85
CA LEU A 9 69.80 26.73 -27.89
C LEU A 9 69.31 26.81 -26.43
N GLY A 10 68.97 28.01 -25.96
CA GLY A 10 68.41 28.22 -24.63
C GLY A 10 66.99 27.66 -24.53
N ILE A 11 66.85 26.52 -23.84
CA ILE A 11 65.56 25.96 -23.46
C ILE A 11 65.05 26.73 -22.24
N ALA A 12 64.03 27.57 -22.45
CA ALA A 12 63.24 28.13 -21.36
C ALA A 12 62.37 26.99 -20.77
N MET A 13 62.74 26.50 -19.59
CA MET A 13 61.86 25.61 -18.80
C MET A 13 60.65 26.41 -18.33
N ILE A 14 59.50 26.19 -18.97
CA ILE A 14 58.20 26.51 -18.39
C ILE A 14 57.96 25.45 -17.30
N ALA A 15 58.23 25.81 -16.05
CA ALA A 15 57.81 25.00 -14.91
C ALA A 15 56.27 25.05 -14.84
N ASN A 16 55.62 24.05 -15.44
CA ASN A 16 54.21 23.79 -15.19
C ASN A 16 54.07 23.35 -13.73
N THR A 17 53.72 24.28 -12.85
CA THR A 17 53.24 23.94 -11.51
C THR A 17 51.89 23.24 -11.70
N SER A 18 51.92 21.92 -11.78
CA SER A 18 50.72 21.10 -11.74
C SER A 18 50.16 21.16 -10.32
N PHE A 19 49.19 22.05 -10.10
CA PHE A 19 48.35 22.00 -8.90
C PHE A 19 47.38 20.83 -9.09
N ALA A 20 47.79 19.64 -8.69
CA ALA A 20 46.84 18.55 -8.48
C ALA A 20 45.89 18.98 -7.36
N ALA A 21 44.63 19.23 -7.70
CA ALA A 21 43.60 19.47 -6.70
C ALA A 21 43.59 18.29 -5.71
N PRO A 22 43.54 18.53 -4.38
CA PRO A 22 43.49 17.45 -3.41
C PRO A 22 42.36 16.49 -3.75
N GLN A 23 42.69 15.20 -3.95
CA GLN A 23 41.67 14.18 -4.14
C GLN A 23 40.94 14.01 -2.81
N VAL A 24 39.70 14.50 -2.74
CA VAL A 24 38.86 14.33 -1.56
C VAL A 24 38.58 12.84 -1.41
N VAL A 25 39.23 12.21 -0.43
CA VAL A 25 38.98 10.81 -0.08
C VAL A 25 37.67 10.78 0.69
N ASP A 26 36.69 10.06 0.16
CA ASP A 26 35.41 9.86 0.84
C ASP A 26 35.66 9.11 2.15
N LYS A 27 35.19 9.70 3.25
CA LYS A 27 35.45 9.20 4.60
C LYS A 27 34.41 8.15 4.99
N VAL A 28 34.79 7.30 5.94
CA VAL A 28 33.87 6.33 6.54
C VAL A 28 33.18 6.99 7.73
N ALA A 29 31.84 7.06 7.70
CA ALA A 29 31.03 7.56 8.80
C ALA A 29 30.74 6.46 9.84
N ALA A 30 30.53 5.22 9.38
CA ALA A 30 30.37 4.06 10.26
C ALA A 30 30.84 2.76 9.60
N VAL A 31 31.33 1.82 10.40
CA VAL A 31 31.59 0.43 10.00
C VAL A 31 30.42 -0.43 10.45
N VAL A 32 29.87 -1.25 9.56
CA VAL A 32 28.67 -2.07 9.78
C VAL A 32 28.92 -3.48 9.27
N ASN A 33 29.10 -4.45 10.17
CA ASN A 33 29.53 -5.81 9.87
C ASN A 33 30.75 -5.82 8.93
N ASN A 34 30.57 -6.29 7.69
CA ASN A 34 31.62 -6.40 6.68
C ASN A 34 31.61 -5.24 5.67
N GLY A 35 30.85 -4.18 5.94
CA GLY A 35 30.71 -3.01 5.07
C GLY A 35 30.86 -1.69 5.84
N VAL A 36 30.68 -0.59 5.11
CA VAL A 36 30.81 0.77 5.64
C VAL A 36 29.66 1.65 5.16
N VAL A 37 29.29 2.63 5.96
CA VAL A 37 28.48 3.79 5.57
C VAL A 37 29.43 4.94 5.31
N LEU A 38 29.39 5.52 4.11
CA LEU A 38 30.27 6.62 3.71
C LEU A 38 29.70 7.98 4.15
N GLU A 39 30.56 8.98 4.29
CA GLU A 39 30.11 10.36 4.55
C GLU A 39 29.25 10.89 3.39
N SER A 40 29.60 10.54 2.15
CA SER A 40 28.79 10.90 0.97
C SER A 40 27.36 10.35 1.02
N ASP A 41 27.15 9.15 1.57
CA ASP A 41 25.82 8.56 1.75
C ASP A 41 25.01 9.35 2.80
N VAL A 42 25.67 9.75 3.90
CA VAL A 42 25.08 10.57 4.97
C VAL A 42 24.67 11.94 4.44
N ASP A 43 25.56 12.62 3.73
CA ASP A 43 25.31 13.94 3.15
C ASP A 43 24.22 13.88 2.07
N GLY A 44 24.22 12.83 1.24
CA GLY A 44 23.19 12.61 0.23
C GLY A 44 21.80 12.44 0.83
N LEU A 45 21.67 11.61 1.87
CA LEU A 45 20.38 11.42 2.54
C LEU A 45 19.98 12.67 3.34
N MET A 46 20.94 13.38 3.94
CA MET A 46 20.71 14.66 4.62
C MET A 46 20.12 15.71 3.68
N GLN A 47 20.71 15.86 2.50
CA GLN A 47 20.23 16.80 1.50
C GLN A 47 18.82 16.43 1.02
N SER A 48 18.55 15.13 0.81
CA SER A 48 17.22 14.64 0.42
C SER A 48 16.16 14.95 1.48
N VAL A 49 16.46 14.70 2.77
CA VAL A 49 15.54 15.01 3.88
C VAL A 49 15.31 16.50 3.99
N LYS A 50 16.36 17.33 3.91
CA LYS A 50 16.24 18.80 3.93
C LYS A 50 15.40 19.35 2.78
N LEU A 51 15.59 18.83 1.56
CA LEU A 51 14.81 19.25 0.39
C LEU A 51 13.33 18.88 0.55
N ASN A 52 13.04 17.64 0.92
CA ASN A 52 11.66 17.16 1.11
C ASN A 52 10.96 17.93 2.24
N ALA A 53 11.66 18.20 3.34
CA ALA A 53 11.12 18.98 4.46
C ALA A 53 10.83 20.43 4.04
N GLY A 54 11.73 21.07 3.28
CA GLY A 54 11.52 22.42 2.75
C GLY A 54 10.31 22.52 1.82
N GLN A 55 10.10 21.52 0.94
CA GLN A 55 8.93 21.46 0.06
C GLN A 55 7.63 21.21 0.82
N ALA A 56 7.67 20.41 1.89
CA ALA A 56 6.52 20.08 2.71
C ALA A 56 6.21 21.12 3.81
N GLY A 57 7.09 22.12 4.01
CA GLY A 57 6.99 23.05 5.14
C GLY A 57 7.21 22.40 6.52
N GLN A 58 7.89 21.25 6.56
CA GLN A 58 8.15 20.49 7.79
C GLN A 58 9.37 21.05 8.53
N GLN A 59 9.23 21.29 9.83
CA GLN A 59 10.36 21.69 10.67
C GLN A 59 11.28 20.50 10.94
N LEU A 60 12.59 20.76 10.91
CA LEU A 60 13.64 19.80 11.21
C LEU A 60 14.28 20.07 12.59
N PRO A 61 14.82 19.05 13.26
CA PRO A 61 15.74 19.26 14.37
C PRO A 61 17.06 19.88 13.90
N ASP A 62 17.97 20.16 14.84
CA ASP A 62 19.32 20.58 14.49
C ASP A 62 20.07 19.49 13.70
N ASP A 63 21.10 19.91 12.97
CA ASP A 63 21.84 19.05 12.06
C ASP A 63 22.54 17.88 12.77
N ALA A 64 22.90 18.00 14.05
CA ALA A 64 23.56 16.92 14.79
C ALA A 64 22.56 15.80 15.11
N THR A 65 21.39 16.16 15.61
CA THR A 65 20.28 15.23 15.83
C THR A 65 19.81 14.59 14.52
N LEU A 66 19.64 15.39 13.46
CA LEU A 66 19.22 14.87 12.16
C LEU A 66 20.27 13.90 11.59
N ARG A 67 21.56 14.21 11.76
CA ARG A 67 22.66 13.34 11.30
C ARG A 67 22.65 12.00 12.04
N HIS A 68 22.37 12.00 13.34
CA HIS A 68 22.24 10.75 14.10
C HIS A 68 21.14 9.85 13.53
N GLN A 69 19.98 10.42 13.20
CA GLN A 69 18.84 9.69 12.65
C GLN A 69 19.12 9.14 11.25
N ILE A 70 19.84 9.91 10.43
CA ILE A 70 20.31 9.47 9.11
C ILE A 70 21.32 8.34 9.23
N LEU A 71 22.26 8.42 10.18
CA LEU A 71 23.22 7.36 10.43
C LEU A 71 22.52 6.06 10.85
N GLU A 72 21.58 6.11 11.79
CA GLU A 72 20.83 4.92 12.20
C GLU A 72 20.04 4.31 11.03
N ARG A 73 19.44 5.16 10.18
CA ARG A 73 18.78 4.70 8.95
C ARG A 73 19.75 3.99 7.99
N LEU A 74 20.90 4.59 7.70
CA LEU A 74 21.89 4.03 6.77
C LEU A 74 22.54 2.77 7.32
N ILE A 75 22.78 2.70 8.64
CA ILE A 75 23.29 1.50 9.31
C ILE A 75 22.29 0.35 9.13
N MET A 76 21.00 0.59 9.36
CA MET A 76 19.96 -0.41 9.13
C MET A 76 19.92 -0.86 7.67
N ASP A 77 19.87 0.08 6.73
CA ASP A 77 19.86 -0.22 5.29
C ASP A 77 21.09 -1.06 4.89
N GLN A 78 22.26 -0.76 5.45
CA GLN A 78 23.51 -1.49 5.22
C GLN A 78 23.50 -2.91 5.83
N ILE A 79 22.84 -3.13 6.96
CA ILE A 79 22.64 -4.48 7.55
C ILE A 79 21.76 -5.33 6.62
N ILE A 80 20.63 -4.78 6.19
CA ILE A 80 19.64 -5.51 5.37
C ILE A 80 20.20 -5.79 3.96
N LEU A 81 20.94 -4.84 3.37
CA LEU A 81 21.60 -5.04 2.07
C LEU A 81 22.61 -6.19 2.11
N GLN A 82 23.44 -6.26 3.15
CA GLN A 82 24.39 -7.36 3.33
C GLN A 82 23.68 -8.72 3.49
N MET A 83 22.55 -8.74 4.19
CA MET A 83 21.72 -9.94 4.29
C MET A 83 21.19 -10.36 2.91
N GLY A 84 20.70 -9.42 2.10
CA GLY A 84 20.27 -9.68 0.73
C GLY A 84 21.38 -10.25 -0.14
N GLN A 85 22.61 -9.72 -0.01
CA GLN A 85 23.79 -10.26 -0.70
C GLN A 85 24.09 -11.70 -0.28
N LYS A 86 24.08 -11.98 1.03
CA LYS A 86 24.31 -13.33 1.57
C LYS A 86 23.27 -14.34 1.12
N MET A 87 22.01 -13.91 0.99
CA MET A 87 20.90 -14.73 0.50
C MET A 87 20.86 -14.85 -1.04
N GLY A 88 21.73 -14.12 -1.75
CA GLY A 88 21.75 -14.12 -3.21
C GLY A 88 20.56 -13.39 -3.86
N VAL A 89 19.92 -12.46 -3.15
CA VAL A 89 18.81 -11.65 -3.68
C VAL A 89 19.35 -10.76 -4.82
N LYS A 90 18.74 -10.91 -6.01
CA LYS A 90 19.07 -10.13 -7.20
C LYS A 90 17.78 -9.52 -7.76
N ILE A 91 17.87 -8.25 -8.16
CA ILE A 91 16.82 -7.56 -8.89
C ILE A 91 17.26 -7.51 -10.35
N THR A 92 16.44 -8.03 -11.26
CA THR A 92 16.74 -7.97 -12.69
C THR A 92 16.51 -6.57 -13.23
N ASP A 93 17.10 -6.26 -14.38
CA ASP A 93 16.94 -4.93 -14.99
C ASP A 93 15.50 -4.66 -15.43
N GLU A 94 14.76 -5.71 -15.84
CA GLU A 94 13.34 -5.62 -16.18
C GLU A 94 12.48 -5.29 -14.97
N GLN A 95 12.75 -5.92 -13.82
CA GLN A 95 12.06 -5.61 -12.56
C GLN A 95 12.34 -4.17 -12.12
N LEU A 96 13.58 -3.72 -12.28
CA LEU A 96 13.99 -2.36 -11.97
C LEU A 96 13.32 -1.32 -12.88
N ASP A 97 13.25 -1.59 -14.19
CA ASP A 97 12.56 -0.74 -15.15
C ASP A 97 11.07 -0.62 -14.82
N GLN A 98 10.41 -1.73 -14.49
CA GLN A 98 9.01 -1.72 -14.10
C GLN A 98 8.78 -0.92 -12.80
N ALA A 99 9.66 -1.05 -11.81
CA ALA A 99 9.58 -0.28 -10.58
C ALA A 99 9.72 1.22 -10.86
N ILE A 100 10.71 1.63 -11.66
CA ILE A 100 10.91 3.04 -12.04
C ILE A 100 9.72 3.58 -12.84
N ALA A 101 9.16 2.78 -13.76
CA ALA A 101 7.97 3.16 -14.51
C ALA A 101 6.75 3.36 -13.59
N ASN A 102 6.60 2.54 -12.56
CA ASN A 102 5.55 2.72 -11.56
C ASN A 102 5.73 4.02 -10.74
N ILE A 103 6.97 4.35 -10.36
CA ILE A 103 7.28 5.63 -9.69
C ILE A 103 6.95 6.81 -10.61
N ALA A 104 7.31 6.72 -11.90
CA ALA A 104 6.97 7.75 -12.88
C ALA A 104 5.45 7.93 -12.99
N LYS A 105 4.70 6.83 -13.08
CA LYS A 105 3.23 6.83 -13.12
C LYS A 105 2.62 7.44 -11.87
N GLN A 106 3.14 7.13 -10.68
CA GLN A 106 2.67 7.74 -9.41
C GLN A 106 2.88 9.25 -9.36
N ASN A 107 3.90 9.75 -10.06
CA ASN A 107 4.18 11.17 -10.22
C ASN A 107 3.52 11.79 -11.45
N ASN A 108 2.61 11.06 -12.14
CA ASN A 108 1.92 11.49 -13.35
C ASN A 108 2.87 11.82 -14.52
N MET A 109 3.97 11.05 -14.65
CA MET A 109 4.99 11.22 -15.68
C MET A 109 5.20 9.93 -16.47
N THR A 110 5.66 10.05 -17.71
CA THR A 110 6.24 8.92 -18.45
C THR A 110 7.68 8.65 -18.02
N MET A 111 8.22 7.48 -18.39
CA MET A 111 9.61 7.12 -18.08
C MET A 111 10.63 8.10 -18.69
N ASP A 112 10.38 8.57 -19.92
CA ASP A 112 11.26 9.54 -20.59
C ASP A 112 11.17 10.94 -19.97
N GLN A 113 9.97 11.35 -19.53
CA GLN A 113 9.79 12.58 -18.78
C GLN A 113 10.52 12.54 -17.44
N MET A 114 10.45 11.41 -16.73
CA MET A 114 11.20 11.23 -15.48
C MET A 114 12.72 11.27 -15.72
N ARG A 115 13.23 10.59 -16.76
CA ARG A 115 14.66 10.65 -17.13
C ARG A 115 15.13 12.07 -17.43
N SER A 116 14.33 12.81 -18.20
CA SER A 116 14.61 14.20 -18.55
C SER A 116 14.60 15.10 -17.30
N ARG A 117 13.67 14.86 -16.37
CA ARG A 117 13.59 15.59 -15.10
C ARG A 117 14.81 15.33 -14.22
N LEU A 118 15.22 14.07 -14.07
CA LEU A 118 16.41 13.70 -13.31
C LEU A 118 17.68 14.35 -13.90
N ALA A 119 17.80 14.39 -15.23
CA ALA A 119 18.91 15.06 -15.90
C ALA A 119 18.89 16.58 -15.65
N TYR A 120 17.71 17.21 -15.66
CA TYR A 120 17.56 18.63 -15.31
C TYR A 120 17.94 18.92 -13.85
N ASP A 121 17.57 18.03 -12.92
CA ASP A 121 17.92 18.12 -11.51
C ASP A 121 19.39 17.72 -11.23
N GLY A 122 20.18 17.41 -12.27
CA GLY A 122 21.60 17.08 -12.17
C GLY A 122 21.91 15.66 -11.69
N LEU A 123 20.90 14.79 -11.61
CA LEU A 123 21.04 13.41 -11.14
C LEU A 123 21.40 12.46 -12.28
N ASN A 124 22.47 11.69 -12.09
CA ASN A 124 22.84 10.64 -13.04
C ASN A 124 21.82 9.49 -12.99
N TYR A 125 21.26 9.12 -14.14
CA TYR A 125 20.24 8.08 -14.22
C TYR A 125 20.73 6.70 -13.75
N SER A 126 21.99 6.34 -14.00
CA SER A 126 22.57 5.08 -13.51
C SER A 126 22.67 5.06 -11.98
N THR A 127 23.08 6.17 -11.37
CA THR A 127 23.09 6.31 -9.90
C THR A 127 21.68 6.19 -9.32
N TYR A 128 20.70 6.85 -9.92
CA TYR A 128 19.30 6.73 -9.51
C TYR A 128 18.79 5.29 -9.61
N ARG A 129 19.07 4.60 -10.74
CA ARG A 129 18.73 3.17 -10.90
C ARG A 129 19.35 2.30 -9.81
N ASN A 130 20.61 2.52 -9.47
CA ASN A 130 21.29 1.76 -8.43
C ASN A 130 20.69 2.03 -7.04
N GLN A 131 20.24 3.26 -6.77
CA GLN A 131 19.53 3.59 -5.54
C GLN A 131 18.20 2.85 -5.44
N ILE A 132 17.37 2.88 -6.49
CA ILE A 132 16.12 2.12 -6.53
C ILE A 132 16.38 0.61 -6.40
N ARG A 133 17.45 0.09 -7.02
CA ARG A 133 17.85 -1.32 -6.86
C ARG A 133 18.13 -1.66 -5.40
N LYS A 134 18.89 -0.83 -4.67
CA LYS A 134 19.15 -1.02 -3.23
C LYS A 134 17.85 -1.04 -2.44
N GLU A 135 16.95 -0.08 -2.69
CA GLU A 135 15.64 -0.01 -2.01
C GLU A 135 14.78 -1.24 -2.27
N MET A 136 14.78 -1.76 -3.50
CA MET A 136 14.07 -3.00 -3.86
C MET A 136 14.64 -4.22 -3.13
N ILE A 137 15.97 -4.35 -3.05
CA ILE A 137 16.62 -5.44 -2.30
C ILE A 137 16.23 -5.36 -0.83
N ILE A 138 16.33 -4.17 -0.21
CA ILE A 138 15.97 -3.96 1.20
C ILE A 138 14.51 -4.34 1.43
N SER A 139 13.60 -3.88 0.57
CA SER A 139 12.18 -4.18 0.67
C SER A 139 11.92 -5.69 0.54
N GLU A 140 12.56 -6.37 -0.41
CA GLU A 140 12.37 -7.81 -0.64
C GLU A 140 12.88 -8.63 0.55
N VAL A 141 14.09 -8.36 1.02
CA VAL A 141 14.69 -9.06 2.17
C VAL A 141 13.82 -8.88 3.41
N ARG A 142 13.45 -7.64 3.73
CA ARG A 142 12.58 -7.33 4.86
C ARG A 142 11.24 -8.06 4.75
N ASN A 143 10.58 -7.97 3.59
CA ASN A 143 9.28 -8.61 3.41
C ASN A 143 9.37 -10.13 3.55
N ASN A 144 10.43 -10.75 3.03
CA ASN A 144 10.62 -12.20 3.09
C ASN A 144 10.89 -12.67 4.52
N GLU A 145 11.87 -12.06 5.20
CA GLU A 145 12.28 -12.44 6.56
C GLU A 145 11.16 -12.22 7.58
N VAL A 146 10.44 -11.10 7.48
CA VAL A 146 9.32 -10.80 8.37
C VAL A 146 8.15 -11.74 8.10
N ARG A 147 7.80 -12.02 6.84
CA ARG A 147 6.68 -12.94 6.52
C ARG A 147 6.93 -14.36 7.03
N ARG A 148 8.17 -14.85 7.04
CA ARG A 148 8.53 -16.19 7.54
C ARG A 148 8.26 -16.35 9.04
N ARG A 149 8.25 -15.25 9.80
CA ARG A 149 8.04 -15.24 11.25
C ARG A 149 6.56 -15.13 11.64
N ILE A 150 5.70 -14.72 10.71
CA ILE A 150 4.28 -14.49 10.98
C ILE A 150 3.47 -15.76 10.82
N THR A 151 2.68 -16.08 11.84
CA THR A 151 1.61 -17.09 11.76
C THR A 151 0.28 -16.46 12.12
N VAL A 152 -0.74 -16.70 11.31
CA VAL A 152 -2.13 -16.28 11.56
C VAL A 152 -2.97 -17.52 11.81
N LEU A 153 -3.52 -17.66 13.01
CA LEU A 153 -4.31 -18.82 13.41
C LEU A 153 -5.74 -18.71 12.89
N PRO A 154 -6.38 -19.81 12.45
CA PRO A 154 -7.78 -19.78 11.98
C PRO A 154 -8.75 -19.19 13.01
N GLN A 155 -8.53 -19.45 14.29
CA GLN A 155 -9.38 -18.94 15.37
C GLN A 155 -9.28 -17.41 15.51
N GLU A 156 -8.10 -16.82 15.25
CA GLU A 156 -7.93 -15.37 15.25
C GLU A 156 -8.72 -14.75 14.10
N VAL A 157 -8.70 -15.38 12.91
CA VAL A 157 -9.45 -14.95 11.74
C VAL A 157 -10.95 -15.01 12.01
N ASP A 158 -11.44 -16.11 12.56
CA ASP A 158 -12.86 -16.29 12.88
C ASP A 158 -13.34 -15.29 13.94
N ALA A 159 -12.52 -15.02 14.96
CA ALA A 159 -12.85 -14.04 15.99
C ALA A 159 -12.94 -12.62 15.41
N LEU A 160 -11.97 -12.21 14.59
CA LEU A 160 -11.98 -10.88 13.99
C LEU A 160 -13.07 -10.75 12.92
N ALA A 161 -13.34 -11.80 12.12
CA ALA A 161 -14.42 -11.77 11.13
C ALA A 161 -15.79 -11.53 11.78
N LYS A 162 -16.08 -12.21 12.90
CA LYS A 162 -17.28 -11.96 13.70
C LYS A 162 -17.34 -10.53 14.24
N GLN A 163 -16.22 -9.99 14.71
CA GLN A 163 -16.16 -8.60 15.19
C GLN A 163 -16.39 -7.58 14.06
N ILE A 164 -15.86 -7.83 12.86
CA ILE A 164 -16.11 -6.98 11.69
C ILE A 164 -17.59 -7.01 11.30
N GLY A 165 -18.25 -8.18 11.37
CA GLY A 165 -19.67 -8.32 11.05
C GLY A 165 -20.62 -7.68 12.04
N THR A 166 -20.24 -7.56 13.32
CA THR A 166 -21.06 -6.86 14.33
C THR A 166 -20.84 -5.35 14.32
N GLN A 167 -19.63 -4.90 13.94
CA GLN A 167 -19.29 -3.49 13.74
C GLN A 167 -19.58 -3.06 12.29
N ASN A 168 -20.87 -3.11 11.89
CA ASN A 168 -21.30 -2.44 10.67
C ASN A 168 -21.03 -0.93 10.78
N ASP A 169 -20.17 -0.43 9.91
CA ASP A 169 -20.01 0.98 9.54
C ASP A 169 -19.41 1.98 10.56
N ALA A 170 -18.44 1.57 11.38
CA ALA A 170 -17.48 2.56 11.91
C ALA A 170 -16.43 2.91 10.82
N SER A 171 -16.88 3.59 9.77
CA SER A 171 -16.13 4.01 8.56
C SER A 171 -15.21 5.21 8.79
N THR A 172 -14.82 5.45 10.05
CA THR A 172 -13.93 6.56 10.39
C THR A 172 -12.51 6.22 9.95
N GLU A 173 -12.05 6.95 8.93
CA GLU A 173 -10.65 6.98 8.55
C GLU A 173 -9.96 8.08 9.34
N LEU A 174 -8.79 7.75 9.89
CA LEU A 174 -7.93 8.67 10.60
C LEU A 174 -6.69 8.93 9.76
N ASN A 175 -6.27 10.18 9.68
CA ASN A 175 -4.92 10.51 9.29
C ASN A 175 -4.06 10.60 10.55
N LEU A 176 -3.03 9.77 10.65
CA LEU A 176 -2.20 9.67 11.86
C LEU A 176 -0.73 9.97 11.57
N SER A 177 -0.06 10.54 12.58
CA SER A 177 1.40 10.51 12.70
C SER A 177 1.79 9.70 13.93
N HIS A 178 2.96 9.06 13.89
CA HIS A 178 3.44 8.10 14.88
C HIS A 178 4.87 8.37 15.31
N ILE A 179 5.14 8.15 16.59
CA ILE A 179 6.48 8.11 17.19
C ILE A 179 6.61 6.79 17.94
N LEU A 180 7.72 6.09 17.72
CA LEU A 180 8.10 4.91 18.48
C LEU A 180 9.37 5.21 19.29
N ILE A 181 9.27 5.08 20.61
CA ILE A 181 10.44 5.01 21.50
C ILE A 181 10.75 3.53 21.71
N ALA A 182 11.78 3.07 21.01
CA ALA A 182 12.16 1.67 20.92
C ALA A 182 12.62 1.09 22.26
N LEU A 183 12.17 -0.12 22.59
CA LEU A 183 12.73 -0.95 23.66
C LEU A 183 13.22 -2.28 23.09
N PRO A 184 14.33 -2.86 23.59
CA PRO A 184 14.72 -4.21 23.21
C PRO A 184 13.67 -5.24 23.67
N GLU A 185 13.68 -6.43 23.07
CA GLU A 185 12.72 -7.51 23.36
C GLU A 185 12.67 -7.90 24.85
N ASN A 186 13.82 -7.90 25.51
CA ASN A 186 13.96 -8.18 26.95
C ASN A 186 14.62 -6.97 27.64
N PRO A 187 13.88 -5.88 27.88
CA PRO A 187 14.44 -4.67 28.45
C PRO A 187 14.65 -4.81 29.95
N THR A 188 15.70 -4.18 30.47
CA THR A 188 15.86 -4.01 31.93
C THR A 188 14.84 -3.02 32.46
N SER A 189 14.55 -3.08 33.77
CA SER A 189 13.65 -2.11 34.41
C SER A 189 14.11 -0.67 34.23
N GLU A 190 15.43 -0.43 34.20
CA GLU A 190 16.01 0.89 33.94
C GLU A 190 15.69 1.36 32.52
N GLN A 191 15.94 0.52 31.51
CA GLN A 191 15.61 0.83 30.11
C GLN A 191 14.12 1.13 29.92
N VAL A 192 13.24 0.35 30.57
CA VAL A 192 11.80 0.59 30.55
C VAL A 192 11.47 1.96 31.13
N ASN A 193 12.04 2.30 32.28
CA ASN A 193 11.77 3.56 32.96
C ASN A 193 12.31 4.77 32.18
N ASP A 194 13.48 4.65 31.57
CA ASP A 194 14.06 5.68 30.70
C ASP A 194 13.18 5.92 29.46
N ALA A 195 12.80 4.86 28.76
CA ALA A 195 11.95 4.96 27.58
C ALA A 195 10.56 5.52 27.94
N GLN A 196 10.02 5.16 29.10
CA GLN A 196 8.75 5.71 29.57
C GLN A 196 8.86 7.21 29.84
N ARG A 197 9.87 7.65 30.60
CA ARG A 197 10.10 9.08 30.88
C ARG A 197 10.28 9.89 29.60
N GLN A 198 11.04 9.36 28.64
CA GLN A 198 11.23 10.01 27.35
C GLN A 198 9.90 10.11 26.58
N ALA A 199 9.11 9.04 26.55
CA ALA A 199 7.82 9.04 25.86
C ALA A 199 6.82 10.00 26.53
N GLU A 200 6.80 10.08 27.85
CA GLU A 200 5.98 11.03 28.62
C GLU A 200 6.37 12.49 28.31
N SER A 201 7.67 12.81 28.27
CA SER A 201 8.17 14.14 27.88
C SER A 201 7.70 14.53 26.47
N ILE A 202 7.82 13.62 25.50
CA ILE A 202 7.41 13.89 24.11
C ILE A 202 5.90 14.11 24.01
N VAL A 203 5.10 13.36 24.78
CA VAL A 203 3.64 13.57 24.86
C VAL A 203 3.32 14.94 25.44
N GLU A 204 4.02 15.37 26.49
CA GLU A 204 3.85 16.69 27.10
C GLU A 204 4.21 17.81 26.13
N GLU A 205 5.38 17.73 25.48
CA GLU A 205 5.82 18.69 24.46
C GLU A 205 4.82 18.78 23.30
N ALA A 206 4.34 17.63 22.80
CA ALA A 206 3.35 17.57 21.73
C ALA A 206 2.01 18.20 22.14
N ARG A 207 1.55 17.98 23.38
CA ARG A 207 0.32 18.60 23.92
C ARG A 207 0.48 20.11 24.14
N ASN A 208 1.69 20.56 24.44
CA ASN A 208 2.03 21.98 24.55
C ASN A 208 2.23 22.66 23.18
N GLY A 209 1.96 21.97 22.07
CA GLY A 209 1.95 22.54 20.72
C GLY A 209 3.28 22.44 19.97
N ALA A 210 4.25 21.66 20.46
CA ALA A 210 5.45 21.37 19.68
C ALA A 210 5.10 20.67 18.35
N ASP A 211 5.92 20.91 17.32
CA ASP A 211 5.72 20.28 16.02
C ASP A 211 5.96 18.76 16.11
N PHE A 212 4.89 17.99 15.96
CA PHE A 212 4.94 16.54 16.10
C PHE A 212 5.81 15.87 15.03
N GLY A 213 5.85 16.42 13.81
CA GLY A 213 6.72 15.90 12.77
C GLY A 213 8.20 16.08 13.10
N LYS A 214 8.57 17.22 13.70
CA LYS A 214 9.91 17.47 14.22
C LYS A 214 10.25 16.51 15.35
N LEU A 215 9.33 16.30 16.30
CA LEU A 215 9.51 15.31 17.38
C LEU A 215 9.70 13.89 16.82
N ALA A 216 8.94 13.52 15.79
CA ALA A 216 9.08 12.23 15.13
C ALA A 216 10.44 12.07 14.45
N ILE A 217 10.89 13.08 13.69
CA ILE A 217 12.23 13.07 13.08
C ILE A 217 13.32 13.01 14.15
N THR A 218 13.09 13.62 15.32
CA THR A 218 14.09 13.69 16.40
C THR A 218 14.22 12.38 17.17
N TYR A 219 13.10 11.73 17.50
CA TYR A 219 13.07 10.66 18.50
C TYR A 219 12.54 9.32 18.01
N SER A 220 11.78 9.30 16.91
CA SER A 220 11.12 8.06 16.49
C SER A 220 12.15 7.07 15.92
N ALA A 221 12.06 5.83 16.37
CA ALA A 221 12.80 4.70 15.82
C ALA A 221 12.03 3.97 14.70
N ASP A 222 10.85 4.46 14.31
CA ASP A 222 10.03 3.85 13.26
C ASP A 222 10.54 4.20 11.84
N GLN A 223 10.07 3.47 10.82
CA GLN A 223 10.51 3.69 9.44
C GLN A 223 10.04 5.04 8.86
N GLN A 224 9.01 5.65 9.45
CA GLN A 224 8.45 6.91 8.99
C GLN A 224 9.06 8.12 9.70
N ALA A 225 10.01 7.92 10.64
CA ALA A 225 10.64 8.97 11.43
C ALA A 225 11.13 10.15 10.58
N LEU A 226 12.00 9.90 9.60
CA LEU A 226 12.55 10.92 8.68
C LEU A 226 11.51 11.59 7.77
N LYS A 227 10.27 11.08 7.76
CA LYS A 227 9.10 11.65 7.05
C LYS A 227 8.09 12.26 8.01
N GLY A 228 8.52 12.67 9.21
CA GLY A 228 7.65 13.28 10.22
C GLY A 228 6.69 12.29 10.89
N GLY A 229 7.01 11.00 10.87
CA GLY A 229 6.17 9.94 11.44
C GLY A 229 4.84 9.73 10.71
N GLN A 230 4.70 10.25 9.49
CA GLN A 230 3.41 10.25 8.78
C GLN A 230 3.01 8.83 8.35
N MET A 231 1.88 8.34 8.89
CA MET A 231 1.26 7.08 8.48
C MET A 231 0.23 7.28 7.35
N GLY A 232 -0.32 8.48 7.23
CA GLY A 232 -1.36 8.80 6.27
C GLY A 232 -2.75 8.36 6.71
N TRP A 233 -3.67 8.25 5.76
CA TRP A 233 -5.06 7.86 6.00
C TRP A 233 -5.18 6.34 6.15
N GLY A 234 -5.82 5.88 7.23
CA GLY A 234 -6.12 4.47 7.46
C GLY A 234 -7.36 4.29 8.33
N ARG A 235 -7.94 3.10 8.30
CA ARG A 235 -9.10 2.78 9.14
C ARG A 235 -8.63 2.37 10.54
N ILE A 236 -9.38 2.77 11.57
CA ILE A 236 -9.10 2.35 12.96
C ILE A 236 -8.99 0.83 13.08
N GLN A 237 -9.82 0.11 12.32
CA GLN A 237 -9.84 -1.35 12.31
C GLN A 237 -8.56 -1.97 11.72
N GLU A 238 -7.78 -1.26 10.93
CA GLU A 238 -6.53 -1.76 10.33
C GLU A 238 -5.33 -1.60 11.28
N LEU A 239 -5.45 -0.71 12.27
CA LEU A 239 -4.41 -0.47 13.27
C LEU A 239 -4.35 -1.60 14.30
N PRO A 240 -3.18 -1.85 14.93
CA PRO A 240 -3.05 -2.72 16.10
C PRO A 240 -4.12 -2.44 17.16
N GLY A 241 -4.64 -3.50 17.80
CA GLY A 241 -5.77 -3.39 18.74
C GLY A 241 -5.49 -2.45 19.92
N ILE A 242 -4.24 -2.41 20.39
CA ILE A 242 -3.78 -1.49 21.44
C ILE A 242 -3.97 -0.01 21.07
N PHE A 243 -3.96 0.34 19.78
CA PHE A 243 -4.23 1.70 19.30
C PHE A 243 -5.72 1.93 19.09
N ALA A 244 -6.44 0.94 18.55
CA ALA A 244 -7.86 1.07 18.26
C ALA A 244 -8.67 1.45 19.52
N GLN A 245 -8.33 0.88 20.67
CA GLN A 245 -8.97 1.23 21.94
C GLN A 245 -8.76 2.72 22.30
N ALA A 246 -7.52 3.19 22.19
CA ALA A 246 -7.14 4.56 22.56
C ALA A 246 -7.63 5.61 21.54
N LEU A 247 -7.76 5.24 20.27
CA LEU A 247 -8.21 6.12 19.19
C LEU A 247 -9.73 6.21 19.04
N SER A 248 -10.49 5.31 19.68
CA SER A 248 -11.96 5.24 19.55
C SER A 248 -12.68 6.52 19.99
N THR A 249 -12.08 7.30 20.91
CA THR A 249 -12.62 8.56 21.43
C THR A 249 -11.78 9.78 21.04
N ALA A 250 -10.72 9.56 20.26
CA ALA A 250 -9.77 10.61 19.89
C ALA A 250 -10.35 11.57 18.86
N LYS A 251 -10.07 12.85 19.05
CA LYS A 251 -10.49 13.96 18.19
C LYS A 251 -9.31 14.49 17.38
N LYS A 252 -9.63 15.32 16.39
CA LYS A 252 -8.61 15.98 15.56
C LYS A 252 -7.70 16.81 16.45
N GLY A 253 -6.39 16.61 16.32
CA GLY A 253 -5.36 17.27 17.10
C GLY A 253 -4.94 16.52 18.36
N ASP A 254 -5.67 15.46 18.78
CA ASP A 254 -5.35 14.76 20.02
C ASP A 254 -4.01 14.02 19.94
N ILE A 255 -3.29 14.03 21.07
CA ILE A 255 -2.08 13.25 21.31
C ILE A 255 -2.41 12.06 22.21
N VAL A 256 -2.30 10.87 21.63
CA VAL A 256 -2.64 9.59 22.25
C VAL A 256 -1.37 8.86 22.65
N GLY A 257 -1.29 8.45 23.91
CA GLY A 257 -0.15 7.72 24.48
C GLY A 257 0.42 8.39 25.74
N PRO A 258 1.57 7.87 26.23
CA PRO A 258 2.35 6.79 25.63
C PRO A 258 1.69 5.40 25.79
N ILE A 259 1.64 4.61 24.71
CA ILE A 259 1.07 3.25 24.70
C ILE A 259 2.21 2.23 24.70
N ARG A 260 2.26 1.35 25.71
CA ARG A 260 3.28 0.29 25.77
C ARG A 260 2.95 -0.90 24.85
N SER A 261 3.95 -1.41 24.15
CA SER A 261 3.94 -2.68 23.41
C SER A 261 5.23 -3.47 23.66
N GLY A 262 5.39 -4.60 22.95
CA GLY A 262 6.62 -5.39 22.96
C GLY A 262 7.83 -4.65 22.38
N VAL A 263 7.61 -3.75 21.40
CA VAL A 263 8.69 -3.02 20.70
C VAL A 263 9.02 -1.66 21.31
N GLY A 264 8.26 -1.22 22.31
CA GLY A 264 8.51 0.06 22.99
C GLY A 264 7.27 0.83 23.38
N PHE A 265 7.40 2.16 23.42
CA PHE A 265 6.30 3.09 23.67
C PHE A 265 5.90 3.81 22.40
N HIS A 266 4.60 3.83 22.12
CA HIS A 266 4.02 4.47 20.94
C HIS A 266 3.28 5.75 21.32
N ILE A 267 3.46 6.78 20.50
CA ILE A 267 2.75 8.05 20.62
C ILE A 267 2.12 8.34 19.25
N LEU A 268 0.84 8.68 19.25
CA LEU A 268 0.07 8.93 18.04
C LEU A 268 -0.50 10.34 18.08
N LYS A 269 -0.44 11.05 16.96
CA LYS A 269 -1.17 12.31 16.74
C LYS A 269 -2.28 12.07 15.73
N VAL A 270 -3.49 12.52 16.08
CA VAL A 270 -4.62 12.51 15.13
C VAL A 270 -4.56 13.77 14.27
N ASN A 271 -4.02 13.66 13.07
CA ASN A 271 -3.86 14.79 12.16
C ASN A 271 -5.22 15.23 11.59
N ASP A 272 -6.05 14.26 11.20
CA ASP A 272 -7.38 14.52 10.66
C ASP A 272 -8.29 13.30 10.78
N LEU A 273 -9.61 13.53 10.65
CA LEU A 273 -10.63 12.48 10.64
C LEU A 273 -11.59 12.72 9.49
N ARG A 274 -11.96 11.65 8.78
CA ARG A 274 -13.01 11.69 7.76
C ARG A 274 -13.91 10.48 7.88
N GLY A 275 -15.18 10.68 7.56
CA GLY A 275 -16.17 9.62 7.46
C GLY A 275 -17.10 9.91 6.29
N GLN A 276 -17.07 9.04 5.29
CA GLN A 276 -18.13 8.93 4.28
C GLN A 276 -18.41 7.46 4.06
N SER A 277 -19.62 7.04 4.42
CA SER A 277 -20.15 5.73 4.07
C SER A 277 -20.71 5.78 2.66
N GLN A 278 -20.17 4.94 1.77
CA GLN A 278 -21.00 4.22 0.82
C GLN A 278 -20.99 2.76 1.28
N SER A 279 -22.07 2.33 1.93
CA SER A 279 -22.32 0.90 2.11
C SER A 279 -22.58 0.32 0.72
N ILE A 280 -21.73 -0.61 0.27
CA ILE A 280 -22.04 -1.41 -0.91
C ILE A 280 -22.97 -2.53 -0.43
N SER A 281 -24.27 -2.22 -0.27
CA SER A 281 -25.27 -3.26 -0.14
C SER A 281 -25.47 -3.91 -1.50
N VAL A 282 -24.97 -5.14 -1.68
CA VAL A 282 -25.18 -5.89 -2.91
C VAL A 282 -26.59 -6.49 -2.88
N THR A 283 -27.46 -6.02 -3.78
CA THR A 283 -28.79 -6.61 -3.98
C THR A 283 -28.66 -7.71 -5.03
N GLU A 284 -28.97 -8.95 -4.68
CA GLU A 284 -29.15 -10.02 -5.67
C GLU A 284 -30.62 -10.17 -6.03
N VAL A 285 -30.86 -10.55 -7.27
CA VAL A 285 -32.16 -10.83 -7.85
C VAL A 285 -32.19 -12.27 -8.31
N HIS A 286 -33.33 -12.93 -8.11
CA HIS A 286 -33.61 -14.23 -8.68
C HIS A 286 -34.60 -14.00 -9.82
N ALA A 287 -34.19 -14.34 -11.04
CA ALA A 287 -34.98 -14.09 -12.24
C ALA A 287 -35.02 -15.31 -13.14
N ARG A 288 -36.03 -15.37 -13.99
CA ARG A 288 -36.10 -16.34 -15.09
C ARG A 288 -36.43 -15.65 -16.41
N HIS A 289 -36.02 -16.24 -17.52
CA HIS A 289 -36.26 -15.69 -18.84
C HIS A 289 -36.57 -16.71 -19.93
N ILE A 290 -37.19 -16.23 -21.01
CA ILE A 290 -37.34 -16.96 -22.28
C ILE A 290 -36.64 -16.14 -23.36
N LEU A 291 -35.57 -16.67 -23.95
CA LEU A 291 -34.79 -16.00 -24.98
C LEU A 291 -35.19 -16.45 -26.39
N LEU A 292 -35.54 -15.52 -27.27
CA LEU A 292 -35.64 -15.74 -28.71
C LEU A 292 -34.60 -14.88 -29.44
N LYS A 293 -33.63 -15.53 -30.08
CA LYS A 293 -32.60 -14.87 -30.87
C LYS A 293 -33.13 -14.60 -32.29
N PRO A 294 -33.06 -13.36 -32.78
CA PRO A 294 -33.29 -13.08 -34.19
C PRO A 294 -32.35 -13.90 -35.07
N SER A 295 -32.85 -14.33 -36.22
CA SER A 295 -32.12 -15.12 -37.21
C SER A 295 -32.61 -14.77 -38.62
N PRO A 296 -31.95 -15.23 -39.69
CA PRO A 296 -32.46 -15.04 -41.05
C PRO A 296 -33.88 -15.58 -41.28
N ILE A 297 -34.37 -16.48 -40.40
CA ILE A 297 -35.70 -17.08 -40.47
C ILE A 297 -36.71 -16.32 -39.59
N MET A 298 -36.25 -15.69 -38.50
CA MET A 298 -37.08 -14.96 -37.54
C MET A 298 -36.49 -13.57 -37.30
N ASN A 299 -37.09 -12.54 -37.88
CA ASN A 299 -36.66 -11.16 -37.65
C ASN A 299 -37.11 -10.62 -36.28
N ASP A 300 -36.62 -9.44 -35.90
CA ASP A 300 -36.92 -8.81 -34.60
C ASP A 300 -38.42 -8.65 -34.34
N GLN A 301 -39.19 -8.24 -35.35
CA GLN A 301 -40.63 -8.06 -35.20
C GLN A 301 -41.33 -9.40 -34.95
N GLN A 302 -40.92 -10.46 -35.64
CA GLN A 302 -41.45 -11.81 -35.45
C GLN A 302 -41.07 -12.37 -34.07
N ALA A 303 -39.83 -12.17 -33.63
CA ALA A 303 -39.38 -12.58 -32.30
C ALA A 303 -40.16 -11.87 -31.19
N ARG A 304 -40.36 -10.55 -31.32
CA ARG A 304 -41.18 -9.75 -30.39
C ARG A 304 -42.62 -10.25 -30.34
N LEU A 305 -43.28 -10.36 -31.48
CA LEU A 305 -44.68 -10.82 -31.57
C LEU A 305 -44.84 -12.24 -31.01
N LYS A 306 -43.84 -13.11 -31.24
CA LYS A 306 -43.86 -14.47 -30.68
C LYS A 306 -43.78 -14.47 -29.15
N LEU A 307 -42.95 -13.61 -28.56
CA LEU A 307 -42.93 -13.45 -27.10
C LEU A 307 -44.24 -12.84 -26.58
N GLU A 308 -44.91 -11.95 -27.31
CA GLU A 308 -46.22 -11.42 -26.89
C GLU A 308 -47.29 -12.52 -26.82
N GLU A 309 -47.30 -13.43 -27.80
CA GLU A 309 -48.14 -14.62 -27.80
C GLU A 309 -47.81 -15.53 -26.60
N ILE A 310 -46.53 -15.84 -26.38
CA ILE A 310 -46.08 -16.67 -25.26
C ILE A 310 -46.47 -16.03 -23.91
N ALA A 311 -46.32 -14.70 -23.77
CA ALA A 311 -46.73 -13.98 -22.57
C ALA A 311 -48.23 -14.09 -22.32
N ALA A 312 -49.06 -13.99 -23.37
CA ALA A 312 -50.51 -14.12 -23.27
C ALA A 312 -50.94 -15.54 -22.87
N ASP A 313 -50.29 -16.57 -23.43
CA ASP A 313 -50.53 -17.97 -23.10
C ASP A 313 -50.13 -18.29 -21.64
N ILE A 314 -49.04 -17.70 -21.14
CA ILE A 314 -48.63 -17.80 -19.73
C ILE A 314 -49.65 -17.10 -18.82
N LYS A 315 -50.06 -15.87 -19.16
CA LYS A 315 -51.01 -15.09 -18.34
C LYS A 315 -52.41 -15.70 -18.29
N SER A 316 -52.85 -16.34 -19.37
CA SER A 316 -54.15 -17.03 -19.45
C SER A 316 -54.16 -18.42 -18.82
N GLY A 317 -53.00 -18.94 -18.40
CA GLY A 317 -52.85 -20.28 -17.83
C GLY A 317 -52.87 -21.42 -18.84
N LYS A 318 -52.83 -21.12 -20.16
CA LYS A 318 -52.74 -22.12 -21.23
C LYS A 318 -51.41 -22.89 -21.19
N THR A 319 -50.35 -22.23 -20.73
CA THR A 319 -49.05 -22.87 -20.43
C THR A 319 -48.42 -22.24 -19.19
N THR A 320 -47.37 -22.86 -18.66
CA THR A 320 -46.56 -22.26 -17.58
C THR A 320 -45.32 -21.59 -18.16
N PHE A 321 -44.77 -20.59 -17.47
CA PHE A 321 -43.52 -19.95 -17.88
C PHE A 321 -42.40 -20.98 -18.05
N ALA A 322 -42.26 -21.91 -17.11
CA ALA A 322 -41.22 -22.95 -17.15
C ALA A 322 -41.38 -23.89 -18.35
N ALA A 323 -42.61 -24.27 -18.71
CA ALA A 323 -42.87 -25.08 -19.89
C ALA A 323 -42.52 -24.31 -21.18
N ALA A 324 -42.97 -23.06 -21.29
CA ALA A 324 -42.64 -22.19 -22.42
C ALA A 324 -41.12 -21.92 -22.51
N ALA A 325 -40.42 -21.77 -21.39
CA ALA A 325 -38.98 -21.60 -21.37
C ALA A 325 -38.25 -22.86 -21.88
N LYS A 326 -38.69 -24.04 -21.46
CA LYS A 326 -38.11 -25.31 -21.91
C LYS A 326 -38.37 -25.59 -23.39
N GLU A 327 -39.50 -25.12 -23.91
CA GLU A 327 -39.91 -25.32 -25.29
C GLU A 327 -39.30 -24.29 -26.25
N TYR A 328 -39.27 -23.02 -25.87
CA TYR A 328 -38.95 -21.91 -26.77
C TYR A 328 -37.63 -21.20 -26.47
N SER A 329 -37.11 -21.27 -25.23
CA SER A 329 -35.91 -20.50 -24.88
C SER A 329 -34.67 -21.05 -25.59
N GLN A 330 -33.95 -20.15 -26.25
CA GLN A 330 -32.73 -20.42 -27.00
C GLN A 330 -31.46 -20.15 -26.17
N ASP A 331 -31.62 -20.06 -24.85
CA ASP A 331 -30.54 -20.06 -23.87
C ASP A 331 -30.40 -21.47 -23.26
N PRO A 332 -29.44 -22.28 -23.72
CA PRO A 332 -29.29 -23.67 -23.25
C PRO A 332 -28.93 -23.78 -21.76
N GLY A 333 -28.37 -22.71 -21.16
CA GLY A 333 -28.01 -22.67 -19.75
C GLY A 333 -29.21 -22.53 -18.80
N SER A 334 -30.32 -21.96 -19.27
CA SER A 334 -31.52 -21.71 -18.46
C SER A 334 -32.77 -22.44 -18.96
N ALA A 335 -32.91 -22.68 -20.28
CA ALA A 335 -34.08 -23.30 -20.88
C ALA A 335 -34.47 -24.63 -20.22
N ASN A 336 -33.49 -25.51 -20.02
CA ASN A 336 -33.69 -26.81 -19.38
C ASN A 336 -34.07 -26.72 -17.90
N GLN A 337 -33.83 -25.59 -17.26
CA GLN A 337 -34.21 -25.27 -15.88
C GLN A 337 -35.48 -24.40 -15.81
N GLY A 338 -36.30 -24.40 -16.87
CA GLY A 338 -37.52 -23.59 -16.91
C GLY A 338 -37.25 -22.08 -17.02
N GLY A 339 -36.11 -21.72 -17.58
CA GLY A 339 -35.66 -20.34 -17.76
C GLY A 339 -34.94 -19.75 -16.56
N ASP A 340 -34.70 -20.53 -15.50
CA ASP A 340 -34.08 -20.05 -14.26
C ASP A 340 -32.63 -19.57 -14.50
N LEU A 341 -32.32 -18.36 -14.01
CA LEU A 341 -30.98 -17.76 -14.05
C LEU A 341 -30.28 -17.83 -12.69
N GLY A 342 -30.94 -18.37 -11.67
CA GLY A 342 -30.44 -18.42 -10.30
C GLY A 342 -30.35 -17.03 -9.65
N TRP A 343 -29.66 -16.98 -8.50
CA TRP A 343 -29.38 -15.73 -7.80
C TRP A 343 -28.17 -15.03 -8.40
N ALA A 344 -28.35 -13.79 -8.82
CA ALA A 344 -27.32 -13.01 -9.47
C ALA A 344 -27.39 -11.54 -9.08
N THR A 345 -26.26 -10.84 -9.20
CA THR A 345 -26.23 -9.40 -9.04
C THR A 345 -26.66 -8.73 -10.36
N PRO A 346 -27.48 -7.67 -10.35
CA PRO A 346 -28.05 -7.10 -11.58
C PRO A 346 -27.02 -6.63 -12.61
N ASP A 347 -25.78 -6.35 -12.20
CA ASP A 347 -24.65 -5.91 -13.03
C ASP A 347 -24.09 -7.00 -13.95
N ILE A 348 -24.38 -8.28 -13.70
CA ILE A 348 -23.94 -9.36 -14.61
C ILE A 348 -24.80 -9.45 -15.88
N PHE A 349 -26.00 -8.86 -15.85
CA PHE A 349 -26.95 -8.91 -16.97
C PHE A 349 -26.67 -7.79 -17.98
N ASP A 350 -27.14 -8.00 -19.21
CA ASP A 350 -27.15 -6.95 -20.24
C ASP A 350 -27.90 -5.70 -19.72
N PRO A 351 -27.45 -4.47 -20.07
CA PRO A 351 -28.08 -3.25 -19.58
C PRO A 351 -29.59 -3.17 -19.82
N ALA A 352 -30.08 -3.58 -21.00
CA ALA A 352 -31.51 -3.53 -21.30
C ALA A 352 -32.30 -4.57 -20.48
N PHE A 353 -31.72 -5.77 -20.29
CA PHE A 353 -32.28 -6.80 -19.42
C PHE A 353 -32.38 -6.29 -17.97
N ARG A 354 -31.28 -5.71 -17.45
CA ARG A 354 -31.19 -5.14 -16.10
C ARG A 354 -32.20 -4.01 -15.89
N ASP A 355 -32.31 -3.11 -16.86
CA ASP A 355 -33.21 -1.94 -16.78
C ASP A 355 -34.69 -2.34 -16.81
N ALA A 356 -35.02 -3.45 -17.48
CA ALA A 356 -36.35 -4.03 -17.39
C ALA A 356 -36.56 -4.71 -16.03
N LEU A 357 -35.60 -5.53 -15.58
CA LEU A 357 -35.69 -6.28 -14.33
C LEU A 357 -35.86 -5.38 -13.09
N THR A 358 -35.19 -4.22 -13.07
CA THR A 358 -35.30 -3.22 -11.98
C THR A 358 -36.66 -2.54 -11.90
N LYS A 359 -37.47 -2.58 -12.98
CA LYS A 359 -38.83 -2.02 -13.01
C LYS A 359 -39.90 -3.04 -12.65
N LEU A 360 -39.54 -4.31 -12.52
CA LEU A 360 -40.49 -5.38 -12.21
C LEU A 360 -40.71 -5.48 -10.70
N HIS A 361 -41.94 -5.78 -10.33
CA HIS A 361 -42.29 -6.27 -9.00
C HIS A 361 -42.06 -7.78 -8.90
N LYS A 362 -41.93 -8.28 -7.67
CA LYS A 362 -41.82 -9.72 -7.41
C LYS A 362 -43.01 -10.48 -8.02
N GLY A 363 -42.73 -11.50 -8.83
CA GLY A 363 -43.68 -12.30 -9.61
C GLY A 363 -44.16 -11.65 -10.91
N GLN A 364 -43.68 -10.45 -11.26
CA GLN A 364 -44.12 -9.76 -12.47
C GLN A 364 -43.33 -10.22 -13.69
N ILE A 365 -44.06 -10.46 -14.79
CA ILE A 365 -43.52 -10.75 -16.11
C ILE A 365 -43.43 -9.45 -16.92
N SER A 366 -42.30 -9.20 -17.57
CA SER A 366 -42.05 -8.04 -18.43
C SER A 366 -42.81 -8.09 -19.75
N ALA A 367 -42.84 -6.95 -20.46
CA ALA A 367 -43.03 -6.97 -21.91
C ALA A 367 -41.77 -7.58 -22.59
N PRO A 368 -41.81 -7.96 -23.88
CA PRO A 368 -40.61 -8.37 -24.60
C PRO A 368 -39.52 -7.29 -24.53
N VAL A 369 -38.32 -7.68 -24.10
CA VAL A 369 -37.16 -6.81 -23.92
C VAL A 369 -36.10 -7.19 -24.93
N HIS A 370 -35.61 -6.21 -25.69
CA HIS A 370 -34.51 -6.42 -26.63
C HIS A 370 -33.16 -6.16 -25.95
N SER A 371 -32.24 -7.12 -26.01
CA SER A 371 -30.88 -7.06 -25.44
C SER A 371 -29.83 -7.35 -26.52
N SER A 372 -28.54 -7.31 -26.18
CA SER A 372 -27.47 -7.75 -27.10
C SER A 372 -27.57 -9.23 -27.52
N PHE A 373 -28.35 -10.04 -26.80
CA PHE A 373 -28.49 -11.48 -27.04
C PHE A 373 -29.80 -11.84 -27.76
N GLY A 374 -30.67 -10.88 -28.06
CA GLY A 374 -31.96 -11.08 -28.71
C GLY A 374 -33.13 -10.56 -27.88
N TRP A 375 -34.29 -11.17 -28.05
CA TRP A 375 -35.52 -10.78 -27.36
C TRP A 375 -35.81 -11.69 -26.16
N HIS A 376 -36.23 -11.09 -25.05
CA HIS A 376 -36.46 -11.79 -23.79
C HIS A 376 -37.83 -11.49 -23.21
N LEU A 377 -38.48 -12.51 -22.68
CA LEU A 377 -39.49 -12.36 -21.63
C LEU A 377 -38.80 -12.56 -20.29
N ILE A 378 -38.95 -11.63 -19.35
CA ILE A 378 -38.24 -11.64 -18.06
C ILE A 378 -39.27 -11.70 -16.94
N GLU A 379 -39.03 -12.54 -15.93
CA GLU A 379 -39.81 -12.56 -14.71
C GLU A 379 -38.90 -12.43 -13.49
N LEU A 380 -39.21 -11.48 -12.61
CA LEU A 380 -38.53 -11.32 -11.33
C LEU A 380 -39.16 -12.25 -10.31
N LEU A 381 -38.46 -13.32 -9.92
CA LEU A 381 -38.96 -14.30 -8.96
C LEU A 381 -38.83 -13.81 -7.52
N ASP A 382 -37.68 -13.26 -7.19
CA ASP A 382 -37.41 -12.73 -5.85
C ASP A 382 -36.26 -11.72 -5.83
N THR A 383 -36.14 -11.00 -4.73
CA THR A 383 -35.03 -10.09 -4.46
C THR A 383 -34.55 -10.32 -3.05
N ARG A 384 -33.24 -10.50 -2.86
CA ARG A 384 -32.64 -10.63 -1.54
C ARG A 384 -31.48 -9.67 -1.43
N LYS A 385 -31.37 -9.07 -0.24
CA LYS A 385 -30.08 -8.55 0.20
C LYS A 385 -29.33 -9.74 0.75
N VAL A 386 -28.35 -10.22 0.00
CA VAL A 386 -27.43 -11.24 0.53
C VAL A 386 -26.29 -10.55 1.21
N ASP A 387 -26.03 -11.00 2.42
CA ASP A 387 -24.82 -10.71 3.13
C ASP A 387 -23.76 -11.70 2.63
N LYS A 388 -22.89 -11.29 1.69
CA LYS A 388 -21.72 -12.10 1.26
C LYS A 388 -20.60 -12.07 2.33
N THR A 389 -21.00 -12.01 3.59
CA THR A 389 -20.19 -11.56 4.71
C THR A 389 -19.20 -12.59 5.18
N ASP A 390 -19.55 -13.86 5.38
CA ASP A 390 -18.63 -14.75 6.10
C ASP A 390 -17.28 -14.98 5.39
N ALA A 391 -17.28 -15.31 4.09
CA ALA A 391 -16.02 -15.54 3.37
C ALA A 391 -15.25 -14.23 3.12
N ALA A 392 -15.94 -13.17 2.69
CA ALA A 392 -15.30 -11.88 2.44
C ALA A 392 -14.80 -11.21 3.74
N GLN A 393 -15.51 -11.37 4.85
CA GLN A 393 -15.10 -10.91 6.17
C GLN A 393 -13.93 -11.73 6.70
N LYS A 394 -13.89 -13.05 6.50
CA LYS A 394 -12.73 -13.87 6.86
C LYS A 394 -11.50 -13.48 6.06
N ASP A 395 -11.62 -13.26 4.75
CA ASP A 395 -10.50 -12.79 3.92
C ASP A 395 -10.03 -11.40 4.35
N ARG A 396 -10.97 -10.50 4.64
CA ARG A 396 -10.68 -9.15 5.15
C ARG A 396 -10.01 -9.22 6.52
N ALA A 397 -10.55 -10.01 7.44
CA ALA A 397 -10.00 -10.24 8.78
C ALA A 397 -8.58 -10.81 8.69
N TYR A 398 -8.36 -11.80 7.84
CA TYR A 398 -7.05 -12.40 7.60
C TYR A 398 -6.04 -11.35 7.11
N ARG A 399 -6.39 -10.55 6.11
CA ARG A 399 -5.51 -9.46 5.61
C ARG A 399 -5.19 -8.44 6.69
N MET A 400 -6.18 -8.06 7.50
CA MET A 400 -5.98 -7.12 8.60
C MET A 400 -5.06 -7.70 9.69
N LEU A 401 -5.27 -8.96 10.09
CA LEU A 401 -4.38 -9.64 11.04
C LEU A 401 -2.97 -9.78 10.50
N MET A 402 -2.83 -10.17 9.23
CA MET A 402 -1.54 -10.30 8.57
C MET A 402 -0.79 -8.97 8.56
N ASN A 403 -1.46 -7.86 8.21
CA ASN A 403 -0.84 -6.53 8.20
C ASN A 403 -0.43 -6.07 9.61
N ARG A 404 -1.29 -6.31 10.61
CA ARG A 404 -0.98 -5.99 12.02
C ARG A 404 0.25 -6.75 12.51
N LYS A 405 0.26 -8.08 12.35
CA LYS A 405 1.39 -8.93 12.73
C LYS A 405 2.64 -8.55 11.93
N PHE A 406 2.51 -8.23 10.65
CA PHE A 406 3.64 -7.78 9.84
C PHE A 406 4.27 -6.48 10.37
N SER A 407 3.45 -5.51 10.76
CA SER A 407 3.96 -4.25 11.31
C SER A 407 4.74 -4.46 12.62
N GLU A 408 4.25 -5.32 13.50
CA GLU A 408 4.89 -5.65 14.78
C GLU A 408 6.18 -6.45 14.56
N GLU A 409 6.10 -7.55 13.80
CA GLU A 409 7.26 -8.40 13.49
C GLU A 409 8.34 -7.66 12.71
N ALA A 410 7.98 -6.73 11.83
CA ALA A 410 8.97 -5.90 11.13
C ALA A 410 9.77 -5.02 12.09
N ALA A 411 9.11 -4.42 13.09
CA ALA A 411 9.76 -3.60 14.09
C ALA A 411 10.69 -4.44 14.98
N THR A 412 10.19 -5.56 15.50
CA THR A 412 10.98 -6.51 16.31
C THR A 412 12.19 -7.02 15.54
N TRP A 413 11.98 -7.50 14.30
CA TRP A 413 13.06 -8.01 13.45
C TRP A 413 14.14 -6.97 13.21
N MET A 414 13.77 -5.72 12.87
CA MET A 414 14.76 -4.65 12.68
C MET A 414 15.57 -4.40 13.95
N GLN A 415 14.93 -4.37 15.13
CA GLN A 415 15.65 -4.20 16.39
C GLN A 415 16.64 -5.34 16.66
N GLU A 416 16.24 -6.60 16.46
CA GLU A 416 17.13 -7.76 16.58
C GLU A 416 18.33 -7.64 15.63
N GLN A 417 18.09 -7.28 14.37
CA GLN A 417 19.15 -7.13 13.38
C GLN A 417 20.11 -6.00 13.76
N ARG A 418 19.59 -4.88 14.27
CA ARG A 418 20.41 -3.75 14.71
C ARG A 418 21.21 -4.04 15.98
N ALA A 419 20.63 -4.80 16.92
CA ALA A 419 21.26 -5.17 18.18
C ALA A 419 22.35 -6.24 17.99
N SER A 420 22.16 -7.16 17.05
CA SER A 420 23.13 -8.23 16.77
C SER A 420 24.25 -7.82 15.81
N ALA A 421 24.08 -6.73 15.06
CA ALA A 421 25.08 -6.26 14.12
C ALA A 421 26.30 -5.62 14.82
N TYR A 422 27.49 -5.85 14.24
CA TYR A 422 28.68 -5.10 14.60
C TYR A 422 28.58 -3.68 14.00
N VAL A 423 28.52 -2.67 14.85
CA VAL A 423 28.42 -1.27 14.42
C VAL A 423 29.45 -0.44 15.16
N LYS A 424 30.28 0.30 14.40
CA LYS A 424 31.23 1.28 14.93
C LYS A 424 31.05 2.60 14.20
N ILE A 425 30.41 3.55 14.86
CA ILE A 425 30.28 4.93 14.37
C ILE A 425 31.62 5.63 14.59
N LEU A 426 32.15 6.27 13.54
CA LEU A 426 33.41 7.00 13.61
C LEU A 426 33.10 8.48 13.88
N SER A 427 33.68 9.00 14.95
CA SER A 427 33.69 10.44 15.22
C SER A 427 34.72 11.09 14.29
N ASN A 428 34.36 12.21 13.66
CA ASN A 428 35.32 13.03 12.91
C ASN A 428 36.34 13.69 13.84
#